data_AF-A0A5E4K470-F1
#
_entry.id   AF-A0A5E4K470-F1
#
_cell.length_a   1.000
_cell.length_b   1.000
_cell.length_c   1.000
_cell.angle_alpha   90.00
_cell.angle_beta   90.00
_cell.angle_gamma   90.00
#
_symmetry.space_group_name_H-M   'P 1'
#
loop_
_entity.id
_entity.type
_entity.pdbx_description
1 polymer ?
#
loop_
_entity_poly.entity_id
_entity_poly.type
_entity_poly.pdbx_seq_one_letter_code
_entity_poly.pdbx_strand_id
1 'polypeptide(L)'
;MLKKFLKEIVVLIAGKTAEEIVDLLDGNKYVNEFIIAKKLNLTINQTRNILYKISDQGLVSFIRKKDKRKGWYTYFWKIEVLKSLEFLRGNIIKKMEQINHQINSREKKEFYHCQTCNIEFGEESALIHNFTCNECGNIVSLKDNNPIIKEYNKELDKLKKELELVDGELKIEREKVDKIKAKEAKKEEKLNQKEKERKKMERAKNRPAKAKIKKPSVKTSKKHPAKKKKKK
;
A
#
# COMPACT_ATOMS: atom_id res chain seq x y z
N MET A 1 -9.39 -16.92 -2.99
CA MET A 1 -9.02 -16.11 -4.16
C MET A 1 -7.90 -15.14 -3.75
N LEU A 2 -8.16 -14.21 -2.82
CA LEU A 2 -7.14 -13.39 -2.13
C LEU A 2 -5.80 -14.07 -1.80
N LYS A 3 -5.81 -15.19 -1.07
CA LYS A 3 -4.58 -15.93 -0.73
C LYS A 3 -3.77 -16.36 -1.96
N LYS A 4 -4.45 -16.70 -3.06
CA LYS A 4 -3.81 -17.11 -4.31
C LYS A 4 -3.07 -15.93 -4.95
N PHE A 5 -3.69 -14.75 -5.01
CA PHE A 5 -3.04 -13.54 -5.50
C PHE A 5 -1.87 -13.11 -4.63
N LEU A 6 -2.02 -13.16 -3.30
CA LEU A 6 -0.92 -12.87 -2.38
C LEU A 6 0.26 -13.82 -2.57
N LYS A 7 0.00 -15.12 -2.75
CA LYS A 7 1.02 -16.12 -3.07
C LYS A 7 1.73 -15.81 -4.38
N GLU A 8 0.98 -15.50 -5.43
CA GLU A 8 1.53 -15.17 -6.74
C GLU A 8 2.46 -13.94 -6.69
N ILE A 9 2.05 -12.88 -5.98
CA ILE A 9 2.89 -11.69 -5.79
C ILE A 9 4.18 -12.03 -5.07
N VAL A 10 4.10 -12.81 -3.99
CA VAL A 10 5.28 -13.17 -3.19
C VAL A 10 6.23 -14.07 -3.98
N VAL A 11 5.69 -15.01 -4.77
CA VAL A 11 6.50 -15.85 -5.67
C VAL A 11 7.19 -15.01 -6.74
N LEU A 12 6.51 -14.00 -7.29
CA LEU A 12 7.09 -13.10 -8.28
C LEU A 12 8.29 -12.29 -7.75
N ILE A 13 8.28 -11.93 -6.46
CA ILE A 13 9.32 -11.08 -5.85
C ILE A 13 10.45 -11.91 -5.21
N ALA A 14 10.08 -12.92 -4.42
CA ALA A 14 11.01 -13.65 -3.57
C ALA A 14 11.23 -15.10 -4.01
N GLY A 15 10.53 -15.56 -5.03
CA GLY A 15 10.62 -16.91 -5.57
C GLY A 15 9.72 -17.91 -4.84
N LYS A 16 9.72 -19.16 -5.33
CA LYS A 16 8.81 -20.23 -4.89
C LYS A 16 8.93 -20.57 -3.40
N THR A 17 10.11 -20.42 -2.82
CA THR A 17 10.37 -20.69 -1.39
C THR A 17 9.60 -19.75 -0.45
N ALA A 18 9.13 -18.60 -0.96
CA ALA A 18 8.42 -17.60 -0.19
C ALA A 18 6.89 -17.78 -0.22
N GLU A 19 6.35 -18.73 -1.00
CA GLU A 19 4.90 -18.92 -1.15
C GLU A 19 4.21 -19.19 0.20
N GLU A 20 4.83 -20.02 1.03
CA GLU A 20 4.31 -20.42 2.34
C GLU A 20 4.35 -19.29 3.38
N ILE A 21 5.14 -18.22 3.16
CA ILE A 21 5.19 -17.05 4.05
C ILE A 21 3.82 -16.37 4.12
N VAL A 22 3.08 -16.36 3.01
CA VAL A 22 1.76 -15.75 2.93
C VAL A 22 0.79 -16.41 3.91
N ASP A 23 0.81 -17.73 4.01
CA ASP A 23 -0.08 -18.46 4.91
C ASP A 23 0.21 -18.15 6.39
N LEU A 24 1.44 -17.73 6.70
CA LEU A 24 1.85 -17.30 8.03
C LEU A 24 1.50 -15.84 8.31
N LEU A 25 1.58 -14.97 7.30
CA LEU A 25 1.41 -13.53 7.44
C LEU A 25 -0.01 -13.01 7.17
N ASP A 26 -0.89 -13.82 6.56
CA ASP A 26 -2.30 -13.48 6.27
C ASP A 26 -3.15 -13.25 7.55
N GLY A 27 -2.58 -13.52 8.72
CA GLY A 27 -3.22 -13.25 10.01
C GLY A 27 -3.29 -11.75 10.34
N ASN A 28 -4.30 -11.37 11.14
CA ASN A 28 -4.44 -9.99 11.62
C ASN A 28 -3.41 -9.61 12.71
N LYS A 29 -2.50 -10.52 13.06
CA LYS A 29 -1.49 -10.38 14.11
C LYS A 29 -0.10 -10.32 13.48
N TYR A 30 0.78 -9.53 14.06
CA TYR A 30 2.17 -9.53 13.66
C TYR A 30 2.87 -10.81 14.10
N VAL A 31 3.67 -11.40 13.20
CA VAL A 31 4.38 -12.65 13.41
C VAL A 31 5.87 -12.39 13.53
N ASN A 32 6.51 -13.07 14.46
CA ASN A 32 7.95 -12.94 14.71
C ASN A 32 8.76 -13.63 13.60
N GLU A 33 9.84 -12.99 13.11
CA GLU A 33 10.79 -13.54 12.13
C GLU A 33 11.32 -14.94 12.50
N PHE A 34 11.55 -15.23 13.78
CA PHE A 34 12.03 -16.56 14.22
C PHE A 34 10.97 -17.66 14.05
N ILE A 35 9.69 -17.32 14.23
CA ILE A 35 8.58 -18.26 14.04
C ILE A 35 8.42 -18.56 12.55
N ILE A 36 8.58 -17.54 11.71
CA ILE A 36 8.52 -17.67 10.25
C ILE A 36 9.64 -18.60 9.77
N ALA A 37 10.89 -18.36 10.20
CA ALA A 37 12.03 -19.19 9.84
C ALA A 37 11.85 -20.65 10.26
N LYS A 38 11.37 -20.89 11.49
CA LYS A 38 11.13 -22.25 12.01
C LYS A 38 10.05 -22.99 11.24
N LYS A 39 8.97 -22.32 10.84
CA LYS A 39 7.86 -22.96 10.12
C LYS A 39 8.21 -23.29 8.66
N LEU A 40 9.05 -22.47 8.03
CA LEU A 40 9.48 -22.67 6.64
C LEU A 40 10.71 -23.57 6.51
N ASN A 41 11.27 -24.04 7.64
CA ASN A 41 12.54 -24.76 7.68
C ASN A 41 13.68 -23.99 6.95
N LEU A 42 13.68 -22.67 7.07
CA LEU A 42 14.70 -21.79 6.49
C LEU A 42 15.63 -21.24 7.58
N THR A 43 16.85 -20.88 7.18
CA THR A 43 17.74 -20.12 8.07
C THR A 43 17.19 -18.71 8.28
N ILE A 44 17.43 -18.13 9.46
CA ILE A 44 16.98 -16.77 9.81
C ILE A 44 17.46 -15.75 8.76
N ASN A 45 18.68 -15.92 8.22
CA ASN A 45 19.24 -15.03 7.22
C ASN A 45 18.47 -15.12 5.89
N GLN A 46 18.12 -16.33 5.44
CA GLN A 46 17.29 -16.51 4.25
C GLN A 46 15.90 -15.90 4.44
N THR A 47 15.27 -16.14 5.59
CA THR A 47 13.97 -15.55 5.92
C THR A 47 14.03 -14.02 5.93
N ARG A 48 15.06 -13.41 6.51
CA ARG A 48 15.24 -11.96 6.50
C ARG A 48 15.43 -11.42 5.09
N ASN A 49 16.27 -12.05 4.26
CA ASN A 49 16.45 -11.63 2.87
C ASN A 49 15.12 -11.64 2.10
N ILE A 50 14.30 -12.67 2.30
CA ILE A 50 12.97 -12.74 1.68
C ILE A 50 12.06 -11.61 2.20
N LEU A 51 12.00 -11.42 3.53
CA LEU A 51 11.18 -10.38 4.15
C LEU A 51 11.61 -8.97 3.72
N TYR A 52 12.91 -8.71 3.56
CA TYR A 52 13.41 -7.43 3.05
C TYR A 52 13.00 -7.20 1.60
N LYS A 53 13.15 -8.19 0.71
CA LYS A 53 12.67 -8.07 -0.68
C LYS A 53 11.18 -7.74 -0.77
N ILE A 54 10.36 -8.39 0.06
CA ILE A 54 8.92 -8.14 0.13
C ILE A 54 8.63 -6.75 0.74
N SER A 55 9.43 -6.34 1.72
CA SER A 55 9.33 -5.02 2.37
C SER A 55 9.73 -3.87 1.45
N ASP A 56 10.72 -4.06 0.58
CA ASP A 56 11.18 -3.04 -0.38
C ASP A 56 10.07 -2.68 -1.37
N GLN A 57 9.20 -3.65 -1.70
CA GLN A 57 8.01 -3.43 -2.51
C GLN A 57 6.81 -2.89 -1.70
N GLY A 58 6.98 -2.65 -0.40
CA GLY A 58 5.94 -2.09 0.47
C GLY A 58 4.80 -3.04 0.81
N LEU A 59 4.99 -4.35 0.61
CA LEU A 59 3.95 -5.37 0.77
C LEU A 59 3.78 -5.85 2.22
N VAL A 60 4.77 -5.59 3.06
CA VAL A 60 4.76 -5.96 4.49
C VAL A 60 5.06 -4.75 5.35
N SER A 61 4.38 -4.69 6.49
CA SER A 61 4.65 -3.77 7.59
C SER A 61 5.40 -4.50 8.69
N PHE A 62 6.33 -3.80 9.35
CA PHE A 62 7.05 -4.36 10.49
C PHE A 62 6.99 -3.46 11.72
N ILE A 63 7.02 -4.08 12.90
CA ILE A 63 7.15 -3.43 14.19
C ILE A 63 8.39 -3.99 14.89
N ARG A 64 9.23 -3.12 15.43
CA ARG A 64 10.34 -3.52 16.31
C ARG A 64 9.90 -3.45 17.76
N LYS A 65 10.17 -4.50 18.52
CA LYS A 65 9.94 -4.51 19.98
C LYS A 65 11.25 -4.81 20.69
N LYS A 66 11.60 -3.99 21.67
CA LYS A 66 12.77 -4.22 22.53
C LYS A 66 12.41 -5.27 23.57
N ASP A 67 13.22 -6.31 23.67
CA ASP A 67 13.08 -7.30 24.73
C ASP A 67 13.57 -6.70 26.06
N LYS A 68 12.70 -6.73 27.08
CA LYS A 68 13.03 -6.20 28.41
C LYS A 68 14.08 -7.03 29.14
N ARG A 69 14.27 -8.31 28.78
CA ARG A 69 15.22 -9.22 29.45
C ARG A 69 16.59 -9.24 28.80
N LYS A 70 16.64 -9.34 27.47
CA LYS A 70 17.88 -9.55 26.72
C LYS A 70 18.41 -8.29 26.02
N GLY A 71 17.63 -7.22 25.96
CA GLY A 71 18.05 -5.93 25.40
C GLY A 71 18.08 -5.82 23.87
N TRP A 72 18.06 -6.94 23.14
CA TRP A 72 17.95 -6.98 21.67
C TRP A 72 16.56 -6.58 21.13
N TYR A 73 16.52 -6.17 19.85
CA TYR A 73 15.28 -5.88 19.12
C TYR A 73 14.80 -7.11 18.36
N THR A 74 13.50 -7.37 18.42
CA THR A 74 12.86 -8.40 17.60
C THR A 74 11.90 -7.75 16.62
N TYR A 75 11.94 -8.22 15.36
CA TYR A 75 11.08 -7.75 14.30
C TYR A 75 9.82 -8.62 14.18
N PHE A 76 8.70 -7.95 14.09
CA PHE A 76 7.38 -8.53 13.93
C PHE A 76 6.78 -8.04 12.62
N TRP A 77 6.35 -8.95 11.76
CA TRP A 77 5.95 -8.69 10.38
C TRP A 77 4.46 -8.96 10.19
N LYS A 78 3.83 -8.20 9.30
CA LYS A 78 2.43 -8.35 8.87
C LYS A 78 2.32 -8.02 7.38
N ILE A 79 1.51 -8.76 6.64
CA ILE A 79 1.24 -8.44 5.23
C ILE A 79 0.21 -7.31 5.11
N GLU A 80 0.47 -6.36 4.22
CA GLU A 80 -0.45 -5.30 3.85
C GLU A 80 -1.22 -5.74 2.60
N VAL A 81 -2.37 -6.38 2.82
CA VAL A 81 -3.20 -6.96 1.76
C VAL A 81 -3.59 -5.92 0.70
N LEU A 82 -4.02 -4.73 1.13
CA LEU A 82 -4.46 -3.66 0.23
C LEU A 82 -3.33 -3.20 -0.69
N LYS A 83 -2.14 -2.93 -0.13
CA LYS A 83 -0.95 -2.53 -0.91
C LYS A 83 -0.51 -3.64 -1.86
N SER A 84 -0.62 -4.90 -1.42
CA SER A 84 -0.28 -6.06 -2.23
C SER A 84 -1.18 -6.17 -3.47
N LEU A 85 -2.48 -5.99 -3.30
CA LEU A 85 -3.40 -5.97 -4.42
C LEU A 85 -3.16 -4.77 -5.36
N GLU A 86 -2.84 -3.59 -4.83
CA GLU A 86 -2.49 -2.42 -5.65
C GLU A 86 -1.21 -2.65 -6.46
N PHE A 87 -0.21 -3.29 -5.85
CA PHE A 87 1.02 -3.69 -6.53
C PHE A 87 0.74 -4.69 -7.66
N LEU A 88 -0.08 -5.71 -7.41
CA LEU A 88 -0.46 -6.69 -8.44
C LEU A 88 -1.17 -6.02 -9.61
N ARG A 89 -2.13 -5.14 -9.32
CA ARG A 89 -2.83 -4.35 -10.33
C ARG A 89 -1.84 -3.54 -11.19
N GLY A 90 -0.90 -2.84 -10.54
CA GLY A 90 0.14 -2.09 -11.24
C GLY A 90 1.04 -2.97 -12.12
N ASN A 91 1.37 -4.17 -11.65
CA ASN A 91 2.18 -5.13 -12.41
C ASN A 91 1.44 -5.68 -13.64
N ILE A 92 0.15 -6.02 -13.49
CA ILE A 92 -0.69 -6.47 -14.62
C ILE A 92 -0.78 -5.37 -15.68
N ILE A 93 -1.04 -4.12 -15.28
CA ILE A 93 -1.10 -2.97 -16.20
C ILE A 93 0.23 -2.80 -16.94
N LYS A 94 1.37 -2.83 -16.23
CA LYS A 94 2.69 -2.74 -16.87
C LYS A 94 2.94 -3.86 -17.89
N LYS A 95 2.55 -5.10 -17.58
CA LYS A 95 2.65 -6.22 -18.52
C LYS A 95 1.77 -5.98 -19.76
N MET A 96 0.54 -5.51 -19.57
CA MET A 96 -0.35 -5.17 -20.68
C MET A 96 0.22 -4.06 -21.57
N GLU A 97 0.81 -3.02 -20.97
CA GLU A 97 1.51 -1.95 -21.69
C GLU A 97 2.67 -2.50 -22.52
N GLN A 98 3.50 -3.38 -21.95
CA GLN A 98 4.61 -4.03 -22.66
C GLN A 98 4.12 -4.84 -23.86
N ILE A 99 3.07 -5.65 -23.70
CA ILE A 99 2.51 -6.43 -24.80
C ILE A 99 1.91 -5.52 -25.87
N ASN A 100 1.18 -4.47 -25.49
CA ASN A 100 0.67 -3.47 -26.43
C ASN A 100 1.79 -2.77 -27.21
N HIS A 101 2.91 -2.46 -26.55
CA HIS A 101 4.09 -1.92 -27.23
C HIS A 101 4.68 -2.91 -28.23
N GLN A 102 4.73 -4.20 -27.89
CA GLN A 102 5.19 -5.25 -28.81
C GLN A 102 4.27 -5.40 -30.02
N ILE A 103 2.94 -5.38 -29.82
CA ILE A 103 1.95 -5.42 -30.91
C ILE A 103 2.14 -4.21 -31.83
N ASN A 104 2.15 -2.99 -31.28
CA ASN A 104 2.30 -1.76 -32.06
C ASN A 104 3.62 -1.73 -32.84
N SER A 105 4.70 -2.25 -32.26
CA SER A 105 5.98 -2.42 -32.97
C SER A 105 5.86 -3.39 -34.14
N ARG A 106 5.17 -4.52 -33.95
CA ARG A 106 4.95 -5.56 -34.99
C ARG A 106 3.93 -5.18 -36.06
N GLU A 107 3.02 -4.26 -35.77
CA GLU A 107 2.08 -3.71 -36.75
C GLU A 107 2.73 -2.65 -37.64
N LYS A 108 3.66 -1.86 -37.09
CA LYS A 108 4.34 -0.78 -37.84
C LYS A 108 5.60 -1.23 -38.55
N LYS A 109 6.31 -2.22 -38.01
CA LYS A 109 7.60 -2.68 -38.53
C LYS A 109 7.45 -4.04 -39.18
N GLU A 110 8.12 -4.20 -40.30
CA GLU A 110 8.29 -5.50 -40.93
C GLU A 110 9.45 -6.25 -40.30
N PHE A 111 9.26 -7.56 -40.12
CA PHE A 111 10.26 -8.45 -39.58
C PHE A 111 10.62 -9.49 -40.63
N TYR A 112 11.91 -9.79 -40.72
CA TYR A 112 12.46 -10.79 -41.60
C TYR A 112 12.97 -11.97 -40.78
N HIS A 113 12.92 -13.16 -41.35
CA HIS A 113 13.25 -14.41 -40.69
C HIS A 113 14.13 -15.28 -41.60
N CYS A 114 15.23 -15.75 -41.04
CA CYS A 114 16.08 -16.75 -41.67
C CYS A 114 15.60 -18.15 -41.28
N GLN A 115 15.17 -18.95 -42.25
CA GLN A 115 14.68 -20.31 -42.03
C GLN A 115 15.76 -21.28 -41.54
N THR A 116 17.03 -21.02 -41.87
CA THR A 116 18.16 -21.89 -41.51
C THR A 116 18.63 -21.67 -40.08
N CYS A 117 18.74 -20.40 -39.65
CA CYS A 117 19.29 -20.04 -38.34
C CYS A 117 18.21 -19.75 -37.28
N ASN A 118 16.94 -19.67 -37.67
CA ASN A 118 15.82 -19.25 -36.82
C ASN A 118 15.99 -17.88 -36.14
N ILE A 119 16.71 -16.96 -36.80
CA ILE A 119 16.93 -15.60 -36.29
C ILE A 119 15.92 -14.64 -36.91
N GLU A 120 15.37 -13.73 -36.10
CA GLU A 120 14.54 -12.61 -36.55
C GLU A 120 15.39 -11.35 -36.73
N PHE A 121 15.20 -10.66 -37.85
CA PHE A 121 15.83 -9.40 -38.19
C PHE A 121 14.76 -8.31 -38.36
N GLY A 122 15.05 -7.10 -37.88
CA GLY A 122 14.25 -5.93 -38.25
C GLY A 122 14.60 -5.46 -39.67
N GLU A 123 13.71 -4.70 -40.29
CA GLU A 123 13.91 -4.10 -41.61
C GLU A 123 15.24 -3.35 -41.73
N GLU A 124 15.59 -2.49 -40.77
CA GLU A 124 16.84 -1.72 -40.77
C GLU A 124 18.08 -2.64 -40.80
N SER A 125 18.07 -3.71 -40.00
CA SER A 125 19.17 -4.69 -39.96
C SER A 125 19.23 -5.51 -41.24
N ALA A 126 18.08 -5.90 -41.79
CA ALA A 126 18.01 -6.61 -43.06
C ALA A 126 18.56 -5.74 -44.20
N LEU A 127 18.24 -4.45 -44.24
CA LEU A 127 18.72 -3.51 -45.26
C LEU A 127 20.25 -3.35 -45.21
N ILE A 128 20.84 -3.22 -44.02
CA ILE A 128 22.30 -3.14 -43.83
C ILE A 128 23.01 -4.37 -44.39
N HIS A 129 22.38 -5.54 -44.24
CA HIS A 129 22.90 -6.82 -44.70
C HIS A 129 22.36 -7.25 -46.07
N ASN A 130 21.77 -6.33 -46.85
CA ASN A 130 21.19 -6.60 -48.17
C ASN A 130 20.22 -7.81 -48.20
N PHE A 131 19.43 -7.97 -47.14
CA PHE A 131 18.51 -9.09 -46.91
C PHE A 131 19.19 -10.46 -46.91
N THR A 132 20.46 -10.52 -46.47
CA THR A 132 21.19 -11.77 -46.26
C THR A 132 21.49 -11.99 -44.78
N CYS A 133 21.49 -13.25 -44.36
CA CYS A 133 21.79 -13.63 -42.98
C CYS A 133 23.31 -13.62 -42.74
N ASN A 134 23.77 -12.94 -41.68
CA ASN A 134 25.19 -12.85 -41.35
C ASN A 134 25.86 -14.19 -41.01
N GLU A 135 25.09 -15.17 -40.54
CA GLU A 135 25.62 -16.47 -40.09
C GLU A 135 25.71 -17.48 -41.23
N CYS A 136 24.69 -17.54 -42.11
CA CYS A 136 24.59 -18.59 -43.12
C CYS A 136 24.62 -18.08 -44.57
N GLY A 137 24.62 -16.76 -44.80
CA GLY A 137 24.60 -16.15 -46.13
C GLY A 137 23.31 -16.32 -46.92
N ASN A 138 22.30 -17.00 -46.36
CA ASN A 138 21.01 -17.21 -47.04
C ASN A 138 20.15 -15.94 -47.02
N ILE A 139 19.27 -15.82 -48.01
CA ILE A 139 18.30 -14.73 -48.11
C ILE A 139 17.26 -14.86 -47.00
N VAL A 140 16.97 -13.76 -46.31
CA VAL A 140 15.93 -13.73 -45.28
C VAL A 140 14.54 -13.56 -45.91
N SER A 141 13.54 -14.23 -45.35
CA SER A 141 12.14 -14.18 -45.81
C SER A 141 11.31 -13.26 -44.93
N LEU A 142 10.28 -12.60 -45.48
CA LEU A 142 9.35 -11.78 -44.68
C LEU A 142 8.55 -12.69 -43.74
N LYS A 143 8.49 -12.32 -42.45
CA LYS A 143 7.75 -13.07 -41.43
C LYS A 143 6.32 -12.55 -41.32
N ASP A 144 5.35 -13.46 -41.34
CA ASP A 144 3.96 -13.11 -41.01
C ASP A 144 3.84 -12.81 -39.51
N ASN A 145 3.55 -11.55 -39.17
CA ASN A 145 3.35 -11.09 -37.79
C ASN A 145 1.93 -11.40 -37.27
N ASN A 146 0.96 -11.70 -38.14
CA ASN A 146 -0.44 -11.94 -37.78
C ASN A 146 -0.65 -13.07 -36.75
N PRO A 147 -0.01 -14.26 -36.86
CA PRO A 147 -0.14 -15.29 -35.82
C PRO A 147 0.37 -14.84 -34.45
N ILE A 148 1.49 -14.11 -34.42
CA ILE A 148 2.09 -13.60 -33.18
C ILE A 148 1.20 -12.53 -32.54
N ILE A 149 0.66 -11.60 -33.35
CA ILE A 149 -0.28 -10.58 -32.88
C ILE A 149 -1.53 -11.23 -32.29
N LYS A 150 -2.05 -12.30 -32.91
CA LYS A 150 -3.19 -13.07 -32.36
C LYS A 150 -2.86 -13.71 -31.01
N GLU A 151 -1.65 -14.24 -30.84
CA GLU A 151 -1.21 -14.80 -29.55
C GLU A 151 -1.12 -13.74 -28.47
N TYR A 152 -0.50 -12.59 -28.76
CA TYR A 152 -0.43 -11.46 -27.83
C TYR A 152 -1.80 -10.90 -27.47
N ASN A 153 -2.74 -10.84 -28.43
CA ASN A 153 -4.12 -10.43 -28.14
C ASN A 153 -4.82 -11.43 -27.20
N LYS A 154 -4.64 -12.74 -27.41
CA LYS A 154 -5.17 -13.76 -26.48
C LYS A 154 -4.56 -13.62 -25.08
N GLU A 155 -3.28 -13.29 -24.97
CA GLU A 155 -2.62 -13.04 -23.69
C GLU A 155 -3.16 -11.78 -23.01
N LEU A 156 -3.35 -10.68 -23.75
CA LEU A 156 -3.98 -9.46 -23.25
C LEU A 156 -5.39 -9.73 -22.72
N ASP A 157 -6.19 -10.54 -23.40
CA ASP A 157 -7.53 -10.87 -22.94
C ASP A 157 -7.53 -11.71 -21.65
N LYS A 158 -6.51 -12.57 -21.45
CA LYS A 158 -6.32 -13.26 -20.16
C LYS A 158 -5.96 -12.27 -19.06
N LEU A 159 -5.02 -11.35 -19.32
CA LEU A 159 -4.60 -10.33 -18.35
C LEU A 159 -5.74 -9.36 -17.99
N LYS A 160 -6.60 -9.00 -18.95
CA LYS A 160 -7.80 -8.18 -18.68
C LYS A 160 -8.77 -8.87 -17.72
N LYS A 161 -9.04 -10.16 -17.93
CA LYS A 161 -9.90 -10.95 -17.02
C LYS A 161 -9.29 -11.04 -15.63
N GLU A 162 -7.97 -11.21 -15.53
CA GLU A 162 -7.27 -11.21 -14.25
C GLU A 162 -7.37 -9.85 -13.55
N LEU A 163 -7.21 -8.75 -14.29
CA LEU A 163 -7.34 -7.39 -13.79
C LEU A 163 -8.73 -7.13 -13.21
N GLU A 164 -9.80 -7.57 -13.89
CA GLU A 164 -11.18 -7.44 -13.40
C GLU A 164 -11.39 -8.17 -12.06
N LEU A 165 -10.82 -9.36 -11.90
CA LEU A 165 -10.88 -10.12 -10.65
C LEU A 165 -10.14 -9.39 -9.52
N VAL A 166 -8.96 -8.85 -9.80
CA VAL A 166 -8.16 -8.09 -8.83
C VAL A 166 -8.86 -6.79 -8.44
N ASP A 167 -9.46 -6.06 -9.38
CA ASP A 167 -10.22 -4.84 -9.11
C ASP A 167 -11.47 -5.12 -8.26
N GLY A 168 -12.11 -6.29 -8.46
CA GLY A 168 -13.20 -6.77 -7.61
C GLY A 168 -12.76 -6.99 -6.16
N GLU A 169 -11.64 -7.68 -5.95
CA GLU A 169 -11.09 -7.91 -4.60
C GLU A 169 -10.60 -6.61 -3.94
N LEU A 170 -10.01 -5.69 -4.71
CA LEU A 170 -9.58 -4.38 -4.22
C LEU A 170 -10.74 -3.57 -3.64
N LYS A 171 -11.90 -3.57 -4.31
CA LYS A 171 -13.09 -2.86 -3.81
C LYS A 171 -13.54 -3.42 -2.47
N ILE A 172 -13.63 -4.75 -2.37
CA ILE A 172 -14.03 -5.44 -1.14
C ILE A 172 -13.08 -5.12 0.01
N GLU A 173 -11.77 -5.14 -0.26
CA GLU A 173 -10.77 -4.90 0.78
C GLU A 173 -10.72 -3.42 1.21
N ARG A 174 -10.85 -2.48 0.27
CA ARG A 174 -10.99 -1.05 0.57
C ARG A 174 -12.18 -0.78 1.48
N GLU A 175 -13.34 -1.34 1.19
CA GLU A 175 -14.53 -1.19 2.05
C GLU A 175 -14.32 -1.72 3.47
N LYS A 176 -13.62 -2.85 3.63
CA LYS A 176 -13.31 -3.39 4.97
C LYS A 176 -12.38 -2.45 5.72
N VAL A 177 -11.33 -1.97 5.07
CA VAL A 177 -10.36 -1.03 5.66
C VAL A 177 -11.06 0.26 6.07
N ASP A 178 -11.94 0.80 5.24
CA ASP A 178 -12.70 2.01 5.54
C ASP A 178 -13.68 1.81 6.70
N LYS A 179 -14.35 0.65 6.77
CA LYS A 179 -15.19 0.26 7.92
C LYS A 179 -14.37 0.15 9.21
N ILE A 180 -13.13 -0.35 9.15
CA ILE A 180 -12.22 -0.43 10.31
C ILE A 180 -11.80 0.97 10.75
N LYS A 181 -11.30 1.80 9.82
CA LYS A 181 -10.91 3.19 10.10
C LYS A 181 -12.06 4.00 10.68
N ALA A 182 -13.27 3.86 10.15
CA ALA A 182 -14.46 4.53 10.67
C ALA A 182 -14.83 4.06 12.10
N LYS A 183 -14.65 2.77 12.42
CA LYS A 183 -14.84 2.25 13.78
C LYS A 183 -13.77 2.75 14.73
N GLU A 184 -12.51 2.84 14.30
CA GLU A 184 -11.40 3.35 15.10
C GLU A 184 -11.57 4.85 15.38
N ALA A 185 -11.90 5.66 14.37
CA ALA A 185 -12.20 7.08 14.53
C ALA A 185 -13.36 7.31 15.52
N LYS A 186 -14.45 6.54 15.41
CA LYS A 186 -15.57 6.61 16.37
C LYS A 186 -15.17 6.22 17.80
N LYS A 187 -14.23 5.28 17.97
CA LYS A 187 -13.71 4.89 19.30
C LYS A 187 -12.82 5.98 19.88
N GLU A 188 -11.93 6.55 19.06
CA GLU A 188 -11.02 7.63 19.46
C GLU A 188 -11.81 8.90 19.83
N GLU A 189 -12.84 9.25 19.07
CA GLU A 189 -13.73 10.37 19.39
C GLU A 189 -14.45 10.15 20.72
N LYS A 190 -14.98 8.95 20.99
CA LYS A 190 -15.59 8.60 22.27
C LYS A 190 -14.60 8.66 23.43
N LEU A 191 -13.35 8.23 23.24
CA LEU A 191 -12.29 8.33 24.25
C LEU A 191 -11.96 9.79 24.56
N ASN A 192 -11.80 10.61 23.52
CA ASN A 192 -11.54 12.05 23.65
C ASN A 192 -12.69 12.80 24.33
N GLN A 193 -13.95 12.44 24.03
CA GLN A 193 -15.13 12.99 24.71
C GLN A 193 -15.13 12.64 26.20
N LYS A 194 -14.91 11.36 26.55
CA LYS A 194 -14.81 10.90 27.94
C LYS A 194 -13.66 11.58 28.70
N GLU A 195 -12.52 11.78 28.06
CA GLU A 195 -11.38 12.47 28.68
C GLU A 195 -11.69 13.96 28.92
N LYS A 196 -12.36 14.64 27.97
CA LYS A 196 -12.83 16.02 28.14
C LYS A 196 -13.83 16.14 29.29
N GLU A 197 -14.78 15.22 29.40
CA GLU A 197 -15.75 15.16 30.51
C GLU A 197 -15.05 14.93 31.86
N ARG A 198 -14.12 13.98 31.93
CA ARG A 198 -13.35 13.70 33.14
C ARG A 198 -12.53 14.91 33.59
N LYS A 199 -11.85 15.60 32.66
CA LYS A 199 -11.13 16.86 32.94
C LYS A 199 -12.07 17.98 33.41
N LYS A 200 -13.29 18.07 32.88
CA LYS A 200 -14.32 19.02 33.35
C LYS A 200 -14.77 18.70 34.79
N MET A 201 -15.04 17.45 35.10
CA MET A 201 -15.44 17.01 36.46
C MET A 201 -14.32 17.25 37.49
N GLU A 202 -13.07 16.98 37.11
CA GLU A 202 -11.90 17.20 37.97
C GLU A 202 -11.67 18.70 38.25
N ARG A 203 -11.82 19.55 37.23
CA ARG A 203 -11.82 21.02 37.40
C ARG A 203 -12.97 21.53 38.27
N ALA A 204 -14.14 20.89 38.21
CA ALA A 204 -15.27 21.24 39.06
C ALA A 204 -15.04 20.84 40.53
N LYS A 205 -14.39 19.70 40.79
CA LYS A 205 -14.02 19.23 42.13
C LYS A 205 -12.90 20.06 42.78
N ASN A 206 -11.91 20.49 42.00
CA ASN A 206 -10.77 21.29 42.50
C ASN A 206 -11.05 22.81 42.55
N ARG A 207 -12.30 23.23 42.34
CA ARG A 207 -12.68 24.65 42.39
C ARG A 207 -12.79 25.08 43.86
N PRO A 208 -11.96 26.02 44.36
CA PRO A 208 -12.05 26.45 45.75
C PRO A 208 -13.41 27.10 46.01
N ALA A 209 -14.03 26.78 47.14
CA ALA A 209 -15.24 27.45 47.61
C ALA A 209 -14.93 28.95 47.74
N LYS A 210 -15.44 29.77 46.81
CA LYS A 210 -15.27 31.22 46.88
C LYS A 210 -15.84 31.71 48.22
N ALA A 211 -14.95 32.23 49.06
CA ALA A 211 -15.28 32.96 50.26
C ALA A 211 -16.37 34.00 49.96
N LYS A 212 -17.40 34.04 50.81
CA LYS A 212 -18.42 35.08 50.82
C LYS A 212 -17.74 36.42 51.14
N ILE A 213 -17.38 37.20 50.12
CA ILE A 213 -17.00 38.60 50.32
C ILE A 213 -18.30 39.38 50.58
N LYS A 214 -18.50 39.76 51.84
CA LYS A 214 -19.54 40.72 52.25
C LYS A 214 -19.30 42.04 51.51
N LYS A 215 -20.29 42.53 50.75
CA LYS A 215 -20.30 43.88 50.20
C LYS A 215 -20.29 44.89 51.37
N PRO A 216 -19.42 45.93 51.37
CA PRO A 216 -19.57 47.01 52.33
C PRO A 216 -20.74 47.90 51.93
N SER A 217 -21.64 48.16 52.89
CA SER A 217 -22.73 49.12 52.78
C SER A 217 -22.19 50.55 52.71
N VAL A 218 -22.47 51.27 51.62
CA VAL A 218 -22.26 52.72 51.55
C VAL A 218 -23.31 53.39 52.42
N LYS A 219 -22.89 53.94 53.57
CA LYS A 219 -23.72 54.79 54.44
C LYS A 219 -23.89 56.17 53.79
N THR A 220 -25.13 56.53 53.51
CA THR A 220 -25.60 57.87 53.16
C THR A 220 -25.53 58.78 54.39
N SER A 221 -24.76 59.87 54.32
CA SER A 221 -24.86 60.98 55.27
C SER A 221 -25.52 62.18 54.60
N LYS A 222 -26.78 62.43 54.98
CA LYS A 222 -27.54 63.65 54.69
C LYS A 222 -26.95 64.85 55.46
N LYS A 223 -26.85 66.03 54.84
CA LYS A 223 -27.00 67.32 55.54
C LYS A 223 -27.78 68.35 54.69
N HIS A 224 -28.97 68.63 55.23
CA HIS A 224 -30.01 69.66 55.08
C HIS A 224 -29.98 70.83 54.06
N PRO A 225 -31.19 71.33 53.67
CA PRO A 225 -31.42 72.51 52.83
C PRO A 225 -31.84 73.79 53.60
N ALA A 226 -31.89 74.93 52.87
CA ALA A 226 -32.48 76.28 53.15
C ALA A 226 -31.40 77.39 53.22
N LYS A 227 -31.53 78.62 52.67
CA LYS A 227 -32.65 79.42 52.14
C LYS A 227 -32.08 80.60 51.31
N LYS A 228 -32.92 81.15 50.41
CA LYS A 228 -32.75 82.37 49.59
C LYS A 228 -32.17 83.59 50.33
N LYS A 229 -31.40 84.42 49.62
CA LYS A 229 -31.55 85.90 49.67
C LYS A 229 -31.30 86.51 48.28
N LYS A 230 -32.24 87.37 47.87
CA LYS A 230 -32.23 88.24 46.68
C LYS A 230 -31.70 89.62 47.10
N LYS A 231 -31.04 90.29 46.13
CA LYS A 231 -30.84 91.75 45.93
C LYS A 231 -29.93 92.53 46.89
N LYS A 232 -28.91 93.17 46.32
CA LYS A 232 -29.01 94.58 45.88
C LYS A 232 -28.34 94.71 44.52
#